data_AF-A0A9E2DGG8-F1
#
_entry.id   AF-A0A9E2DGG8-F1
#
_cell.length_a   1.000
_cell.length_b   1.000
_cell.length_c   1.000
_cell.angle_alpha   90.00
_cell.angle_beta   90.00
_cell.angle_gamma   90.00
#
_symmetry.space_group_name_H-M   'P 1'
#
loop_
_entity.id
_entity.type
_entity.pdbx_description
1 polymer ?
#
loop_
_entity_poly.entity_id
_entity_poly.type
_entity_poly.pdbx_seq_one_letter_code
_entity_poly.pdbx_strand_id
1 'polypeptide(L)'
;DIFSMADLEEVAFEFKDKKKRRLRVATKYPNLTREFFYSKGVTQFSIVKSIGSTEISPFTGSSELITDITSTGSTLAANNLRIINDGYILKSELCMMIGKSSLKNKELQKLAKLLSTKY
;
A
#
# COMPACT_ATOMS: atom_id res chain seq x y z
N ASP A 1 -14.72 -15.88 -2.00
CA ASP A 1 -14.18 -14.65 -2.59
C ASP A 1 -13.98 -13.58 -1.53
N ILE A 2 -13.02 -12.68 -1.73
CA ILE A 2 -12.67 -11.62 -0.78
C ILE A 2 -13.15 -10.29 -1.36
N PHE A 3 -14.12 -9.62 -0.72
CA PHE A 3 -14.66 -8.32 -1.13
C PHE A 3 -14.39 -7.23 -0.11
N SER A 4 -14.23 -7.60 1.17
CA SER A 4 -13.95 -6.70 2.29
C SER A 4 -12.72 -7.12 3.10
N MET A 5 -12.23 -6.21 3.95
CA MET A 5 -11.18 -6.53 4.93
C MET A 5 -11.64 -7.53 6.00
N ALA A 6 -12.95 -7.60 6.28
CA ALA A 6 -13.49 -8.62 7.18
C ALA A 6 -13.37 -10.02 6.54
N ASP A 7 -13.73 -10.15 5.26
CA ASP A 7 -13.55 -11.40 4.50
C ASP A 7 -12.06 -11.79 4.44
N LEU A 8 -11.18 -10.79 4.32
CA LEU A 8 -9.74 -11.02 4.31
C LEU A 8 -9.25 -11.59 5.64
N GLU A 9 -9.73 -11.11 6.79
CA GLU A 9 -9.31 -11.64 8.08
C GLU A 9 -9.81 -13.07 8.28
N GLU A 10 -11.05 -13.37 7.90
CA GLU A 10 -11.58 -14.74 7.93
C GLU A 10 -10.69 -15.69 7.11
N VAL A 11 -10.38 -15.30 5.87
CA VAL A 11 -9.48 -16.08 5.01
C VAL A 11 -8.07 -16.16 5.61
N ALA A 12 -7.55 -15.10 6.22
CA ALA A 12 -6.22 -15.11 6.82
C ALA A 12 -6.12 -16.10 8.01
N PHE A 13 -7.17 -16.19 8.84
CA PHE A 13 -7.26 -17.21 9.88
C PHE A 13 -7.34 -18.62 9.30
N GLU A 14 -8.25 -18.86 8.36
CA GLU A 14 -8.36 -20.18 7.72
C GLU A 14 -7.04 -20.60 7.06
N PHE A 15 -6.36 -19.65 6.41
CA PHE A 15 -5.10 -19.87 5.75
C PHE A 15 -4.02 -20.30 6.75
N LYS A 16 -3.96 -19.64 7.91
CA LYS A 16 -3.08 -20.04 9.00
C LYS A 16 -3.39 -21.44 9.51
N ASP A 17 -4.66 -21.77 9.71
CA ASP A 17 -5.05 -23.06 10.28
C ASP A 17 -4.77 -24.22 9.32
N LYS A 18 -5.09 -24.03 8.03
CA LYS A 18 -4.92 -25.03 6.96
C LYS A 18 -3.46 -25.17 6.49
N LYS A 19 -2.74 -24.04 6.33
CA LYS A 19 -1.37 -24.03 5.77
C LYS A 19 -0.27 -23.92 6.84
N LYS A 20 -0.64 -23.77 8.11
CA LYS A 20 0.29 -23.58 9.26
C LYS A 20 1.26 -22.42 9.07
N ARG A 21 0.88 -21.41 8.27
CA ARG A 21 1.65 -20.18 8.05
C ARG A 21 0.73 -19.00 7.83
N ARG A 22 1.19 -17.79 8.15
CA ARG A 22 0.42 -16.55 7.92
C ARG A 22 0.28 -16.23 6.42
N LEU A 23 -0.77 -15.49 6.08
CA LEU A 23 -1.00 -14.95 4.74
C LEU A 23 0.13 -13.96 4.40
N ARG A 24 0.82 -14.14 3.27
CA ARG A 24 1.91 -13.24 2.87
C ARG A 24 1.38 -12.08 2.05
N VAL A 25 1.78 -10.88 2.42
CA VAL A 25 1.41 -9.63 1.75
C VAL A 25 2.67 -9.00 1.17
N ALA A 26 2.77 -8.91 -0.16
CA ALA A 26 3.87 -8.22 -0.81
C ALA A 26 3.62 -6.71 -0.90
N THR A 27 4.59 -5.91 -0.47
CA THR A 27 4.44 -4.44 -0.48
C THR A 27 5.77 -3.72 -0.52
N LYS A 28 5.76 -2.52 -1.11
CA LYS A 28 6.84 -1.52 -0.97
C LYS A 28 6.69 -0.69 0.31
N TYR A 29 5.53 -0.73 0.97
CA TYR A 29 5.15 0.13 2.09
C TYR A 29 4.82 -0.71 3.35
N PRO A 30 5.81 -1.35 3.98
CA PRO A 30 5.57 -2.32 5.06
C PRO A 30 4.88 -1.72 6.28
N ASN A 31 5.28 -0.51 6.71
CA ASN A 31 4.70 0.13 7.89
C ASN A 31 3.26 0.54 7.65
N LEU A 32 3.01 1.22 6.53
CA LEU A 32 1.68 1.65 6.15
C LEU A 32 0.70 0.47 5.99
N THR A 33 1.15 -0.61 5.35
CA THR A 33 0.36 -1.84 5.19
C THR A 33 0.02 -2.45 6.54
N ARG A 34 1.00 -2.54 7.45
CA ARG A 34 0.80 -3.10 8.78
C ARG A 34 -0.21 -2.29 9.59
N GLU A 35 -0.04 -0.96 9.61
CA GLU A 35 -0.92 -0.05 10.35
C GLU A 35 -2.36 -0.13 9.82
N PHE A 36 -2.53 -0.13 8.50
CA PHE A 36 -3.83 -0.28 7.88
C PHE A 36 -4.49 -1.62 8.23
N PHE A 37 -3.76 -2.73 8.13
CA PHE A 37 -4.30 -4.07 8.42
C PHE A 37 -4.74 -4.17 9.88
N TYR A 38 -3.92 -3.69 10.82
CA TYR A 38 -4.30 -3.67 12.23
C TYR A 38 -5.49 -2.75 12.51
N SER A 39 -5.57 -1.58 11.86
CA SER A 39 -6.74 -0.70 12.00
C SER A 39 -8.04 -1.33 11.48
N LYS A 40 -7.92 -2.31 10.57
CA LYS A 40 -9.04 -3.08 10.01
C LYS A 40 -9.27 -4.42 10.72
N GLY A 41 -8.52 -4.72 11.78
CA GLY A 41 -8.62 -5.97 12.53
C GLY A 41 -8.00 -7.19 11.84
N VAL A 42 -7.24 -7.01 10.75
CA VAL A 42 -6.55 -8.08 10.05
C VAL A 42 -5.24 -8.40 10.79
N THR A 43 -5.07 -9.61 11.31
CA THR A 43 -3.96 -9.96 12.22
C THR A 43 -3.11 -11.13 11.75
N GLN A 44 -3.64 -12.03 10.92
CA GLN A 44 -2.94 -13.26 10.52
C GLN A 44 -2.13 -13.11 9.22
N PHE A 45 -1.25 -12.12 9.17
CA PHE A 45 -0.43 -11.82 7.99
C PHE A 45 1.07 -11.73 8.30
N SER A 46 1.89 -11.87 7.25
CA SER A 46 3.31 -11.55 7.23
C SER A 46 3.63 -10.67 6.03
N ILE A 47 4.56 -9.73 6.19
CA ILE A 47 4.95 -8.82 5.11
C ILE A 47 6.17 -9.39 4.38
N VAL A 48 6.06 -9.43 3.05
CA VAL A 48 7.17 -9.68 2.14
C VAL A 48 7.53 -8.37 1.46
N LYS A 49 8.78 -7.93 1.57
CA LYS A 49 9.21 -6.66 0.94
C LYS A 49 9.31 -6.85 -0.57
N SER A 50 8.59 -6.03 -1.33
CA SER A 50 8.66 -6.01 -2.79
C SER A 50 9.85 -5.15 -3.24
N ILE A 51 10.67 -5.68 -4.15
CA ILE A 51 11.86 -5.01 -4.71
C ILE A 51 11.61 -4.55 -6.17
N GLY A 52 10.54 -5.01 -6.80
CA GLY A 52 10.21 -4.73 -8.20
C GLY A 52 8.71 -4.51 -8.44
N SER A 53 8.21 -5.05 -9.55
CA SER A 53 6.78 -5.13 -9.86
C SER A 53 6.06 -5.96 -8.81
N THR A 54 5.31 -5.30 -7.93
CA THR A 54 4.60 -5.94 -6.83
C THR A 54 3.49 -6.86 -7.36
N GLU A 55 2.87 -6.48 -8.47
CA GLU A 55 1.80 -7.19 -9.18
C GLU A 55 2.16 -8.60 -9.65
N ILE A 56 3.45 -8.89 -9.82
CA ILE A 56 3.96 -10.22 -10.23
C ILE A 56 4.06 -11.18 -9.03
N SER A 57 4.06 -10.65 -7.81
CA SER A 57 4.29 -11.44 -6.59
C SER A 57 3.26 -12.55 -6.36
N PRO A 58 1.95 -12.34 -6.59
CA PRO A 58 0.96 -13.42 -6.54
C PRO A 58 1.18 -14.50 -7.60
N PHE A 59 1.48 -14.10 -8.84
CA PHE A 59 1.70 -15.03 -9.95
C PHE A 59 2.89 -15.96 -9.71
N THR A 60 3.98 -15.45 -9.11
CA THR A 60 5.17 -16.24 -8.77
C THR A 60 5.02 -17.06 -7.48
N GLY A 61 3.88 -16.96 -6.79
CA GLY A 61 3.65 -17.62 -5.50
C GLY A 61 4.47 -17.03 -4.34
N SER A 62 5.02 -15.83 -4.52
CA SER A 62 5.80 -15.11 -3.49
C SER A 62 4.91 -14.50 -2.41
N SER A 63 3.67 -14.16 -2.74
CA SER A 63 2.65 -13.67 -1.81
C SER A 63 1.25 -14.13 -2.21
N GLU A 64 0.30 -14.02 -1.28
CA GLU A 64 -1.13 -14.26 -1.55
C GLU A 64 -1.89 -12.95 -1.81
N LEU A 65 -1.36 -11.82 -1.35
CA LEU A 65 -1.96 -10.50 -1.44
C LEU A 65 -0.87 -9.46 -1.72
N ILE A 66 -1.25 -8.33 -2.33
CA ILE A 66 -0.36 -7.18 -2.47
C ILE A 66 -0.98 -5.92 -1.88
N THR A 67 -0.12 -4.99 -1.49
CA THR A 67 -0.48 -3.57 -1.36
C THR A 67 0.52 -2.74 -2.14
N ASP A 68 0.02 -1.93 -3.07
CA ASP A 68 0.84 -1.02 -3.87
C ASP A 68 0.03 0.24 -4.22
N ILE A 69 0.71 1.28 -4.67
CA ILE A 69 0.07 2.48 -5.18
C ILE A 69 -0.57 2.20 -6.54
N THR A 70 -1.75 2.77 -6.77
CA THR A 70 -2.43 2.70 -8.07
C THR A 70 -3.17 4.01 -8.35
N SER A 71 -3.44 4.28 -9.62
CA SER A 71 -4.23 5.43 -10.06
C SER A 71 -5.56 4.96 -10.65
N THR A 72 -5.56 4.41 -11.86
CA THR A 72 -6.76 3.92 -12.54
C THR A 72 -7.10 2.45 -12.24
N GLY A 73 -6.19 1.71 -11.59
CA GLY A 73 -6.31 0.26 -11.40
C GLY A 73 -5.94 -0.58 -12.64
N SER A 74 -5.60 0.03 -13.78
CA SER A 74 -5.33 -0.69 -15.04
C SER A 74 -4.21 -1.73 -14.92
N THR A 75 -3.13 -1.43 -14.21
CA THR A 75 -2.02 -2.37 -13.97
C THR A 75 -2.47 -3.59 -13.16
N LEU A 76 -3.36 -3.41 -12.18
CA LEU A 76 -3.89 -4.52 -11.39
C LEU A 76 -4.76 -5.43 -12.26
N ALA A 77 -5.68 -4.83 -13.03
CA ALA A 77 -6.56 -5.56 -13.93
C ALA A 77 -5.78 -6.36 -14.99
N ALA A 78 -4.71 -5.79 -15.57
CA ALA A 78 -3.85 -6.48 -16.52
C ALA A 78 -3.12 -7.70 -15.93
N ASN A 79 -3.03 -7.79 -14.60
CA ASN A 79 -2.42 -8.90 -13.87
C ASN A 79 -3.46 -9.79 -13.15
N ASN A 80 -4.74 -9.71 -13.53
CA ASN A 80 -5.85 -10.43 -12.92
C ASN A 80 -6.01 -10.16 -11.41
N LEU A 81 -5.65 -8.94 -10.98
CA LEU A 81 -5.81 -8.49 -9.61
C LEU A 81 -6.99 -7.51 -9.52
N ARG A 82 -7.63 -7.50 -8.35
CA ARG A 82 -8.75 -6.60 -8.03
C ARG A 82 -8.52 -5.93 -6.69
N ILE A 83 -8.97 -4.69 -6.59
CA ILE A 83 -8.96 -3.91 -5.36
C ILE A 83 -10.10 -4.42 -4.45
N ILE A 84 -9.78 -4.68 -3.17
CA ILE A 84 -10.76 -4.97 -2.13
C ILE A 84 -11.55 -3.68 -1.84
N ASN A 85 -12.88 -3.75 -1.73
CA ASN A 85 -13.74 -2.57 -1.77
C ASN A 85 -13.41 -1.53 -0.69
N ASP A 86 -13.13 -1.98 0.53
CA ASP A 86 -12.71 -1.12 1.64
C ASP A 86 -11.20 -1.21 1.90
N GLY A 87 -10.44 -1.69 0.92
CA GLY A 87 -8.99 -1.84 0.92
C GLY A 87 -8.21 -0.61 0.50
N TYR A 88 -8.85 0.56 0.55
CA TYR A 88 -8.21 1.83 0.30
C TYR A 88 -7.42 2.27 1.53
N ILE A 89 -6.09 2.34 1.38
CA ILE A 89 -5.18 2.62 2.49
C ILE A 89 -5.04 4.13 2.74
N LEU A 90 -4.67 4.89 1.71
CA LEU A 90 -4.52 6.34 1.77
C LEU A 90 -4.64 6.97 0.39
N LYS A 91 -4.91 8.28 0.37
CA LYS A 91 -4.76 9.12 -0.82
C LYS A 91 -3.35 9.65 -0.91
N SER A 92 -2.67 9.34 -2.01
CA SER A 92 -1.34 9.89 -2.29
C SER A 92 -1.46 11.19 -3.08
N GLU A 93 -0.67 12.19 -2.72
CA GLU A 93 -0.54 13.45 -3.43
C GLU A 93 0.93 13.85 -3.49
N LEU A 94 1.29 14.72 -4.44
CA LEU A 94 2.64 15.27 -4.52
C LEU A 94 2.77 16.41 -3.50
N CYS A 95 3.72 16.27 -2.58
CA CYS A 95 3.98 17.25 -1.54
C CYS A 95 5.35 17.89 -1.74
N MET A 96 5.41 19.22 -1.78
CA MET A 96 6.67 19.97 -1.68
C MET A 96 7.04 20.14 -0.20
N MET A 97 8.28 19.81 0.16
CA MET A 97 8.78 19.92 1.53
C MET A 97 10.00 20.84 1.60
N ILE A 98 10.08 21.64 2.67
CA ILE A 98 11.21 22.55 2.93
C ILE A 98 11.92 22.11 4.20
N GLY A 99 13.24 21.94 4.13
CA GLY A 99 14.07 21.61 5.29
C GLY A 99 14.03 22.70 6.35
N LYS A 100 13.96 22.33 7.63
CA LYS A 100 13.79 23.28 8.75
C LYS A 100 14.88 24.35 8.79
N SER A 101 16.14 23.99 8.51
CA SER A 101 17.27 24.92 8.44
C SER A 101 17.12 25.96 7.33
N SER A 102 16.41 25.62 6.26
CA SER A 102 16.23 26.47 5.08
C SER A 102 14.99 27.36 5.16
N LEU A 103 14.17 27.25 6.22
CA LEU A 103 12.94 28.02 6.38
C LEU A 103 13.16 29.53 6.36
N LYS A 104 14.34 30.03 6.76
CA LYS A 104 14.67 31.47 6.76
C LYS A 104 15.28 31.97 5.44
N ASN A 105 15.53 31.08 4.47
CA ASN A 105 16.11 31.47 3.19
C ASN A 105 15.04 32.14 2.32
N LYS A 106 15.18 33.46 2.11
CA LYS A 106 14.23 34.29 1.38
C LYS A 106 14.07 33.86 -0.09
N GLU A 107 15.15 33.44 -0.75
CA GLU A 107 15.08 32.97 -2.14
C GLU A 107 14.30 31.65 -2.22
N LEU A 108 14.52 30.74 -1.28
CA LEU A 108 13.79 29.48 -1.22
C LEU A 108 12.30 29.69 -0.92
N GLN A 109 11.95 30.64 -0.05
CA GLN A 109 10.56 31.02 0.20
C GLN A 109 9.89 31.58 -1.06
N LYS A 110 10.62 32.40 -1.83
CA LYS A 110 10.11 32.96 -3.10
C LYS A 110 9.89 31.86 -4.13
N LEU A 111 10.84 30.93 -4.27
CA LEU A 111 10.71 29.77 -5.16
C LEU A 111 9.54 28.87 -4.75
N ALA A 112 9.43 28.53 -3.47
CA ALA A 112 8.32 27.74 -2.96
C ALA A 112 6.98 28.43 -3.24
N LYS A 113 6.90 29.75 -3.05
CA LYS A 113 5.70 30.51 -3.39
C LYS A 113 5.37 30.42 -4.88
N LEU A 114 6.35 30.57 -5.75
CA LEU A 114 6.18 30.46 -7.20
C LEU A 114 5.68 29.06 -7.63
N LEU A 115 6.27 28.01 -7.07
CA LEU A 115 5.86 26.63 -7.34
C LEU A 115 4.52 26.25 -6.69
N SER A 116 4.10 26.99 -5.64
CA SER A 116 2.80 26.83 -4.99
C SER A 116 1.66 27.57 -5.69
N THR A 117 1.96 28.50 -6.60
CA THR A 117 0.95 29.18 -7.42
C THR A 117 0.41 28.21 -8.46
N LYS A 118 -0.67 27.52 -8.03
CA LYS A 118 -1.56 26.58 -8.71
C LYS A 118 -1.35 26.33 -10.22
N TYR A 119 -1.18 25.04 -10.51
CA TYR A 119 -2.22 24.28 -11.23
C TYR A 119 -3.37 23.97 -10.27
#